data_AF-A0A453HI71-F1
#
_entry.id   AF-A0A453HI71-F1
#
_cell.length_a   1.000
_cell.length_b   1.000
_cell.length_c   1.000
_cell.angle_alpha   90.00
_cell.angle_beta   90.00
_cell.angle_gamma   90.00
#
_symmetry.space_group_name_H-M   'P 1'
#
loop_
_entity.id
_entity.type
_entity.pdbx_description
1 polymer ?
#
loop_
_entity_poly.entity_id
_entity_poly.type
_entity_poly.pdbx_seq_one_letter_code
_entity_poly.pdbx_strand_id
1 'polypeptide(L)'
;SEGALPAFYQGHRDAAVVHVAMSEARLHGTGVVEAMRHVNAAGGELPLVFRGEVPVRVKVGPVTTGKVTPRVRCDLVLDRLSTEGGIGVKRMSCKLKLW
;
A
#
# COMPACT_ATOMS: atom_id res chain seq x y z
N SER A 1 -11.02 0.53 1.82
CA SER A 1 -10.51 1.91 1.77
C SER A 1 -9.90 2.15 0.40
N GLU A 2 -9.94 3.39 -0.07
CA GLU A 2 -9.43 3.79 -1.38
C GLU A 2 -8.68 5.11 -1.26
N GLY A 3 -7.79 5.40 -2.19
CA GLY A 3 -7.00 6.63 -2.21
C GLY A 3 -6.53 6.95 -3.61
N ALA A 4 -5.99 8.15 -3.80
CA ALA A 4 -5.45 8.60 -5.08
C ALA A 4 -3.96 8.89 -4.95
N LEU A 5 -3.18 8.37 -5.89
CA LEU A 5 -1.77 8.71 -5.99
C LEU A 5 -1.64 10.18 -6.39
N PRO A 6 -0.93 11.03 -5.60
CA PRO A 6 -0.73 12.42 -5.98
C PRO A 6 0.13 12.49 -7.24
N ALA A 7 0.02 13.59 -7.98
CA ALA A 7 1.00 13.88 -9.03
C ALA A 7 2.37 14.12 -8.37
N PHE A 8 3.39 13.38 -8.82
CA PHE A 8 4.76 13.55 -8.33
C PHE A 8 5.75 13.46 -9.49
N TYR A 9 6.93 14.03 -9.27
CA TYR A 9 8.08 13.92 -10.17
C TYR A 9 9.23 13.28 -9.42
N GLN A 10 9.78 12.21 -9.97
CA GLN A 10 10.97 11.54 -9.46
C GLN A 10 12.17 11.97 -10.30
N GLY A 11 13.20 12.48 -9.63
CA GLY A 11 14.46 12.86 -10.27
C GLY A 11 15.25 11.67 -10.82
N HIS A 12 16.34 11.95 -11.52
CA HIS A 12 17.22 10.89 -12.01
C HIS A 12 17.99 10.27 -10.85
N ARG A 13 18.01 8.93 -10.78
CA ARG A 13 18.76 8.10 -9.80
C ARG A 13 18.28 8.13 -8.35
N ASP A 14 17.23 8.89 -8.02
CA ASP A 14 16.65 8.91 -6.68
C ASP A 14 15.32 8.16 -6.63
N ALA A 15 15.01 7.56 -5.49
CA ALA A 15 13.69 6.99 -5.20
C ALA A 15 12.81 8.04 -4.52
N ALA A 16 11.59 8.25 -5.03
CA ALA A 16 10.61 9.11 -4.39
C ALA A 16 9.74 8.31 -3.42
N VAL A 17 9.64 8.75 -2.17
CA VAL A 17 8.62 8.27 -1.24
C VAL A 17 7.34 9.05 -1.50
N VAL A 18 6.27 8.33 -1.84
CA VAL A 18 4.96 8.95 -2.10
C VAL A 18 4.01 8.56 -0.97
N HIS A 19 3.52 9.57 -0.26
CA HIS A 19 2.47 9.38 0.75
C HIS A 19 1.11 9.45 0.06
N VAL A 20 0.34 8.37 0.18
CA VAL A 20 -1.02 8.28 -0.36
C VAL A 20 -2.00 8.41 0.80
N ALA A 21 -2.84 9.44 0.74
CA ALA A 21 -3.98 9.53 1.64
C ALA A 21 -5.01 8.48 1.23
N MET A 22 -5.36 7.58 2.16
CA MET A 22 -6.42 6.60 1.99
C MET A 22 -7.63 6.98 2.82
N SER A 23 -8.81 6.65 2.32
CA SER A 23 -10.05 6.71 3.08
C SER A 23 -9.95 5.80 4.30
N GLU A 24 -10.79 6.07 5.30
CA GLU A 24 -10.91 5.21 6.46
C GLU A 24 -11.25 3.77 6.06
N ALA A 25 -10.63 2.79 6.72
CA ALA A 25 -10.99 1.39 6.63
C ALA A 25 -11.70 0.99 7.92
N ARG A 26 -12.98 0.60 7.82
CA ARG A 26 -13.77 0.14 8.96
C ARG A 26 -13.98 -1.37 8.87
N LEU A 27 -13.69 -2.06 9.96
CA LEU A 27 -14.08 -3.45 10.14
C LEU A 27 -15.48 -3.47 10.75
N HIS A 28 -16.39 -4.24 10.15
CA HIS A 28 -17.77 -4.37 10.61
C HIS A 28 -18.04 -5.78 11.12
N GLY A 29 -18.90 -5.91 12.14
CA GLY A 29 -19.37 -7.19 12.66
C GLY A 29 -19.19 -7.33 14.17
N THR A 30 -19.91 -8.29 14.76
CA THR A 30 -19.75 -8.68 16.15
C THR A 30 -18.44 -9.47 16.29
N GLY A 31 -17.52 -9.00 17.13
CA GLY A 31 -16.23 -9.68 17.38
C GLY A 31 -15.01 -9.01 16.74
N VAL A 32 -15.15 -7.85 16.10
CA VAL A 32 -14.00 -7.08 15.56
C VAL A 32 -12.96 -6.78 16.64
N VAL A 33 -13.39 -6.37 17.83
CA VAL A 33 -12.49 -6.09 18.96
C VAL A 33 -11.73 -7.36 19.39
N GLU A 34 -12.40 -8.50 19.42
CA GLU A 34 -11.80 -9.77 19.80
C GLU A 34 -10.80 -10.26 18.73
N ALA A 35 -11.14 -10.08 17.45
CA ALA A 35 -10.24 -10.35 16.34
C ALA A 35 -9.00 -9.43 16.38
N MET A 36 -9.16 -8.13 16.69
CA MET A 36 -8.05 -7.21 16.86
C MET A 36 -7.15 -7.60 18.05
N ARG A 37 -7.74 -8.01 19.18
CA ARG A 37 -6.99 -8.56 20.33
C ARG A 37 -6.20 -9.80 19.95
N HIS A 38 -6.81 -10.71 19.20
CA HIS A 38 -6.14 -11.92 18.72
C HIS A 38 -4.97 -11.60 17.78
N VAL A 39 -5.12 -10.63 16.87
CA VAL A 39 -4.03 -10.18 15.99
C VAL A 39 -2.88 -9.57 16.80
N ASN A 40 -3.18 -8.84 17.89
CA ASN A 40 -2.16 -8.24 18.76
C ASN A 40 -1.54 -9.20 19.78
N ALA A 41 -2.07 -10.42 19.93
CA ALA A 41 -1.49 -11.44 20.79
C ALA A 41 -0.24 -12.06 20.13
N ALA A 42 0.62 -12.68 20.94
CA ALA A 42 1.86 -13.30 20.45
C ALA A 42 1.55 -14.39 19.39
N GLY A 43 1.84 -14.08 18.12
CA GLY A 43 1.61 -14.98 16.99
C GLY A 43 0.40 -14.66 16.11
N GLY A 44 -0.39 -13.62 16.44
CA GLY A 44 -1.49 -13.16 15.60
C GLY A 44 -1.02 -12.67 14.22
N GLU A 45 -1.81 -12.95 13.18
CA GLU A 45 -1.55 -12.52 11.81
C GLU A 45 -2.84 -11.97 11.18
N LEU A 46 -2.76 -10.80 10.55
CA LEU A 46 -3.85 -10.24 9.73
C LEU A 46 -3.37 -10.05 8.28
N PRO A 47 -3.84 -10.88 7.33
CA PRO A 47 -3.52 -10.69 5.93
C PRO A 47 -4.33 -9.54 5.32
N LEU A 48 -3.64 -8.64 4.60
CA LEU A 48 -4.22 -7.56 3.80
C LEU A 48 -3.71 -7.63 2.36
N VAL A 49 -4.52 -7.15 1.42
CA VAL A 49 -4.12 -7.02 0.01
C VAL A 49 -4.19 -5.55 -0.38
N PHE A 50 -3.03 -4.96 -0.65
CA PHE A 50 -2.94 -3.63 -1.25
C PHE A 50 -2.92 -3.75 -2.77
N ARG A 51 -3.69 -2.90 -3.45
CA ARG A 51 -3.69 -2.77 -4.91
C ARG A 51 -3.56 -1.30 -5.27
N GLY A 52 -2.72 -1.00 -6.26
CA GLY A 52 -2.52 0.35 -6.75
C GLY A 52 -2.28 0.38 -8.25
N GLU A 53 -2.81 1.39 -8.91
CA GLU A 53 -2.47 1.72 -10.29
C GLU A 53 -1.59 2.98 -10.26
N VAL A 54 -0.43 2.91 -10.92
CA VAL A 54 0.59 3.96 -10.85
C VAL A 54 0.81 4.55 -12.24
N PRO A 55 -0.07 5.45 -12.69
CA PRO A 55 0.07 6.06 -14.01
C PRO A 55 1.31 6.95 -14.08
N VAL A 56 2.27 6.61 -14.94
CA VAL A 56 3.53 7.34 -15.08
C VAL A 56 3.87 7.65 -16.54
N ARG A 57 4.69 8.68 -16.71
CA ARG A 57 5.38 9.03 -17.96
C ARG A 57 6.86 9.12 -17.65
N VAL A 58 7.69 8.51 -18.50
CA VAL A 58 9.14 8.53 -18.33
C VAL A 58 9.73 9.49 -19.35
N LYS A 59 10.62 10.37 -18.89
CA LYS A 59 11.36 11.30 -19.76
C LYS A 59 12.79 10.80 -19.95
N VAL A 60 13.20 10.61 -21.19
CA VAL A 60 14.56 10.20 -21.57
C VAL A 60 15.11 11.25 -22.54
N GLY A 61 15.99 12.12 -22.04
CA GLY A 61 16.46 13.28 -22.80
C GLY A 61 15.30 14.20 -23.23
N PRO A 62 15.16 14.54 -24.53
CA PRO A 62 14.04 15.34 -25.02
C PRO A 62 12.75 14.52 -25.24
N VAL A 63 12.82 13.19 -25.18
CA VAL A 63 11.69 12.30 -25.46
C VAL A 63 10.90 12.01 -24.19
N THR A 64 9.57 12.10 -24.26
CA THR A 64 8.66 11.68 -23.18
C THR A 64 7.83 10.51 -23.66
N THR A 65 7.80 9.41 -22.90
CA THR A 65 6.99 8.23 -23.25
C THR A 65 5.50 8.55 -23.17
N GLY A 66 4.69 7.73 -23.85
CA GLY A 66 3.26 7.66 -23.55
C GLY A 66 3.00 7.29 -22.09
N LYS A 67 1.75 7.49 -21.65
CA LYS A 67 1.30 7.11 -20.31
C LYS A 67 1.30 5.58 -20.21
N VAL A 68 2.07 5.04 -19.28
CA VAL A 68 2.02 3.63 -18.89
C VAL A 68 1.42 3.54 -17.48
N THR A 69 0.61 2.53 -17.21
CA THR A 69 -0.06 2.39 -15.91
C THR A 69 0.25 1.02 -15.28
N PRO A 70 1.45 0.85 -14.71
CA PRO A 70 1.76 -0.32 -13.91
C PRO A 70 0.74 -0.56 -12.80
N ARG A 71 0.42 -1.84 -12.59
CA ARG A 71 -0.42 -2.32 -11.49
C ARG A 71 0.48 -2.96 -10.43
N VAL A 72 0.34 -2.48 -9.21
CA VAL A 72 0.98 -3.02 -8.01
C VAL A 72 -0.04 -3.85 -7.26
N ARG A 73 0.35 -5.06 -6.86
CA ARG A 73 -0.37 -5.84 -5.84
C ARG A 73 0.62 -6.24 -4.76
N CYS A 74 0.33 -5.92 -3.51
CA CYS A 74 1.09 -6.37 -2.36
C CYS A 74 0.21 -7.20 -1.43
N ASP A 75 0.64 -8.41 -1.12
CA ASP A 75 0.06 -9.22 -0.06
C ASP A 75 0.87 -8.93 1.22
N LEU A 76 0.19 -8.40 2.23
CA LEU A 76 0.73 -7.92 3.50
C LEU A 76 0.24 -8.83 4.62
N VAL A 77 1.10 -9.16 5.58
CA VAL A 77 0.71 -9.82 6.82
C VAL A 77 1.11 -8.91 7.96
N LEU A 78 0.11 -8.44 8.70
CA LEU A 78 0.33 -7.60 9.88
C LEU A 78 0.45 -8.47 11.13
N ASP A 79 1.31 -8.07 12.06
CA ASP A 79 1.46 -8.68 13.39
C ASP A 79 1.03 -7.77 14.54
N ARG A 80 0.78 -6.48 14.28
CA ARG A 80 0.21 -5.55 15.25
C ARG A 80 -0.67 -4.49 14.59
N LEU A 81 -1.79 -4.21 15.26
CA LEU A 81 -2.74 -3.14 14.98
C LEU A 81 -2.80 -2.22 16.21
N SER A 82 -2.29 -1.00 16.09
CA SER A 82 -2.48 0.03 17.11
C SER A 82 -3.64 0.96 16.75
N THR A 83 -4.47 1.32 17.73
CA THR A 83 -5.44 2.41 17.62
C THR A 83 -4.79 3.79 17.64
N GLU A 84 -3.51 3.87 18.04
CA GLU A 84 -2.76 5.12 18.27
C GLU A 84 -1.55 5.27 17.33
N GLY A 85 -1.61 4.68 16.13
CA GLY A 85 -0.82 5.18 15.00
C GLY A 85 0.38 4.35 14.53
N GLY A 86 0.50 3.08 14.95
CA GLY A 86 1.51 2.16 14.42
C GLY A 86 0.91 0.86 13.92
N ILE A 87 1.21 0.49 12.67
CA ILE A 87 0.90 -0.83 12.11
C ILE A 87 2.21 -1.58 11.93
N GLY A 88 2.29 -2.79 12.49
CA GLY A 88 3.42 -3.69 12.31
C GLY A 88 3.21 -4.57 11.08
N VAL A 89 4.13 -4.52 10.11
CA VAL A 89 4.12 -5.41 8.95
C VAL A 89 5.12 -6.54 9.20
N LYS A 90 4.61 -7.75 9.41
CA LYS A 90 5.40 -8.96 9.61
C LYS A 90 6.02 -9.47 8.32
N ARG A 91 5.21 -9.52 7.25
CA ARG A 91 5.63 -9.96 5.92
C ARG A 91 4.96 -9.12 4.85
N MET A 92 5.69 -8.85 3.78
CA MET A 92 5.18 -8.15 2.60
C MET A 92 5.75 -8.80 1.35
N SER A 93 4.89 -9.07 0.38
CA SER A 93 5.31 -9.51 -0.96
C SER A 93 4.57 -8.71 -2.01
N CYS A 94 5.31 -8.01 -2.87
CA CYS A 94 4.75 -7.15 -3.91
C CYS A 94 5.05 -7.69 -5.30
N LYS A 95 4.08 -7.56 -6.20
CA LYS A 95 4.18 -7.89 -7.62
C LYS A 95 3.80 -6.67 -8.45
N LEU A 96 4.64 -6.37 -9.44
CA LEU A 96 4.40 -5.32 -10.42
C LEU A 96 4.01 -5.96 -11.76
N LYS A 97 2.96 -5.46 -12.39
CA LYS A 97 2.55 -5.84 -13.75
C LYS A 97 2.45 -4.60 -14.62
N LEU A 98 2.98 -4.65 -15.83
CA LEU A 98 2.89 -3.55 -16.80
C LEU A 98 1.67 -3.67 -17.75
N TRP A 99 0.88 -4.72 -17.61
CA TRP A 99 -0.28 -5.11 -18.44
C TRP A 99 -1.31 -5.90 -17.61
#